data_AF-A0A8R7V0Y9-F1
#
_entry.id   AF-A0A8R7V0Y9-F1
#
_cell.length_a   1.000
_cell.length_b   1.000
_cell.length_c   1.000
_cell.angle_alpha   90.00
_cell.angle_beta   90.00
_cell.angle_gamma   90.00
#
_symmetry.space_group_name_H-M   'P 1'
#
loop_
_entity.id
_entity.type
_entity.pdbx_description
1 polymer ?
#
loop_
_entity_poly.entity_id
_entity_poly.type
_entity_poly.pdbx_seq_one_letter_code
_entity_poly.pdbx_strand_id
1 'polypeptide(L)'
;MGAAPSTPRLGEAGSASPGEAPSTLRLREAGSASLGAAEQMFAALVGDKAYPISSEFWRQLLELPLTLQGPRDRVLQACHPFAQNNYHTKYLAKILIHLVWCLQECTSASSVSSSVYRKAINAAYISSIFLKLITENAKADNWQELCLDTNKDEKGLDNFPSDQSVEYFLMKGVRNYIGSVI
;
A
#
# COMPACT_ATOMS: atom_id res chain seq x y z
N MET A 1 -3.97 87.15 -18.52
CA MET A 1 -3.63 87.46 -17.11
C MET A 1 -4.64 86.71 -16.25
N GLY A 2 -4.18 85.75 -15.44
CA GLY A 2 -5.03 84.88 -14.60
C GLY A 2 -4.42 83.49 -14.49
N ALA A 3 -3.94 83.14 -13.29
CA ALA A 3 -3.05 82.02 -13.01
C ALA A 3 -3.77 80.66 -12.82
N ALA A 4 -2.92 79.61 -12.84
CA ALA A 4 -3.07 78.17 -12.58
C ALA A 4 -3.92 77.78 -11.32
N PRO A 5 -4.16 76.49 -10.93
CA PRO A 5 -3.31 75.33 -11.23
C PRO A 5 -3.91 73.89 -11.22
N SER A 6 -3.01 72.92 -11.46
CA SER A 6 -2.92 71.57 -10.89
C SER A 6 -3.77 70.41 -11.45
N THR A 7 -3.08 69.51 -12.16
CA THR A 7 -3.45 68.11 -12.44
C THR A 7 -3.35 67.20 -11.21
N PRO A 8 -4.06 66.07 -11.20
CA PRO A 8 -3.37 64.79 -11.03
C PRO A 8 -3.76 63.72 -12.07
N ARG A 9 -2.86 62.74 -12.21
CA ARG A 9 -2.72 61.75 -13.27
C ARG A 9 -3.91 60.78 -13.42
N LEU A 10 -4.37 60.58 -14.66
CA LEU A 10 -5.17 59.42 -15.05
C LEU A 10 -4.29 58.17 -15.12
N GLY A 11 -4.74 57.10 -14.47
CA GLY A 11 -4.24 55.76 -14.66
C GLY A 11 -4.92 55.07 -15.85
N GLU A 12 -4.12 54.36 -16.64
CA GLU A 12 -4.49 53.31 -17.60
C GLU A 12 -3.22 52.45 -17.73
N ALA A 13 -3.22 51.13 -17.88
CA ALA A 13 -4.25 50.12 -17.95
C ALA A 13 -3.63 48.83 -17.39
N GLY A 14 -4.32 48.16 -16.48
CA GLY A 14 -3.98 46.79 -16.10
C GLY A 14 -4.43 45.85 -17.21
N SER A 15 -3.47 45.28 -17.94
CA SER A 15 -3.72 44.15 -18.85
C SER A 15 -4.27 42.97 -18.04
N ALA A 16 -5.55 42.67 -18.19
CA ALA A 16 -6.14 41.43 -17.70
C ALA A 16 -5.64 40.27 -18.58
N SER A 17 -4.72 39.46 -18.07
CA SER A 17 -4.49 38.10 -18.60
C SER A 17 -5.57 37.17 -18.05
N PRO A 18 -6.34 36.46 -18.91
CA PRO A 18 -7.21 35.39 -18.47
C PRO A 18 -6.41 34.09 -18.39
N GLY A 19 -6.55 33.37 -17.28
CA GLY A 19 -6.17 31.96 -17.22
C GLY A 19 -5.28 31.59 -16.05
N GLU A 20 -5.75 31.79 -14.82
CA GLU A 20 -5.16 31.07 -13.70
C GLU A 20 -6.22 30.71 -12.66
N ALA A 21 -6.87 29.57 -12.88
CA ALA A 21 -7.45 28.76 -11.82
C ALA A 21 -7.50 27.28 -12.25
N PRO A 22 -7.29 26.32 -11.34
CA PRO A 22 -6.21 26.33 -10.36
C PRO A 22 -5.58 24.94 -10.21
N SER A 23 -4.26 24.87 -10.16
CA SER A 23 -3.50 23.64 -9.87
C SER A 23 -3.87 23.01 -8.51
N THR A 24 -4.45 23.81 -7.60
CA THR A 24 -4.90 23.38 -6.27
C THR A 24 -6.19 22.56 -6.28
N LEU A 25 -7.12 22.79 -7.22
CA LEU A 25 -8.31 21.93 -7.37
C LEU A 25 -7.94 20.57 -7.96
N ARG A 26 -7.08 20.55 -9.00
CA ARG A 26 -6.59 19.31 -9.61
C ARG A 26 -5.81 18.44 -8.63
N LEU A 27 -4.99 19.05 -7.77
CA LEU A 27 -4.26 18.32 -6.72
C LEU A 27 -5.19 17.75 -5.66
N ARG A 28 -6.25 18.48 -5.28
CA ARG A 28 -7.25 18.03 -4.31
C ARG A 28 -8.12 16.90 -4.86
N GLU A 29 -8.53 17.00 -6.13
CA GLU A 29 -9.30 15.97 -6.82
C GLU A 29 -8.48 14.69 -7.04
N ALA A 30 -7.21 14.82 -7.47
CA ALA A 30 -6.28 13.70 -7.57
C ALA A 30 -6.03 13.04 -6.21
N GLY A 31 -5.89 13.85 -5.15
CA GLY A 31 -5.79 13.38 -3.76
C GLY A 31 -7.03 12.59 -3.32
N SER A 32 -8.24 13.12 -3.56
CA SER A 32 -9.49 12.43 -3.21
C SER A 32 -9.75 11.16 -4.03
N ALA A 33 -9.40 11.16 -5.32
CA ALA A 33 -9.52 9.99 -6.17
C ALA A 33 -8.54 8.87 -5.75
N SER A 34 -7.31 9.25 -5.37
CA SER A 34 -6.30 8.32 -4.86
C SER A 34 -6.68 7.73 -3.49
N LEU A 35 -7.28 8.53 -2.61
CA LEU A 35 -7.79 8.07 -1.32
C LEU A 35 -8.96 7.08 -1.52
N GLY A 36 -9.90 7.41 -2.41
CA GLY A 36 -11.03 6.53 -2.73
C GLY A 36 -10.59 5.20 -3.36
N ALA A 37 -9.54 5.21 -4.18
CA ALA A 37 -8.95 3.98 -4.73
C ALA A 37 -8.25 3.14 -3.63
N ALA A 38 -7.52 3.79 -2.72
CA ALA A 38 -6.89 3.10 -1.59
C ALA A 38 -7.93 2.44 -0.69
N GLU A 39 -9.01 3.15 -0.34
CA GLU A 39 -10.11 2.61 0.47
C GLU A 39 -10.79 1.41 -0.20
N GLN A 40 -11.00 1.45 -1.51
CA GLN A 40 -11.53 0.31 -2.27
C GLN A 40 -10.59 -0.90 -2.25
N MET A 41 -9.29 -0.67 -2.35
CA MET A 41 -8.28 -1.74 -2.29
C MET A 41 -8.20 -2.37 -0.90
N PHE A 42 -8.31 -1.57 0.16
CA PHE A 42 -8.41 -2.10 1.53
C PHE A 42 -9.72 -2.84 1.78
N ALA A 43 -10.85 -2.33 1.29
CA ALA A 43 -12.13 -3.02 1.36
C ALA A 43 -12.06 -4.38 0.65
N ALA A 44 -11.42 -4.44 -0.52
CA ALA A 44 -11.18 -5.69 -1.25
C ALA A 44 -10.22 -6.63 -0.52
N LEU A 45 -9.21 -6.09 0.19
CA LEU A 45 -8.28 -6.88 0.99
C LEU A 45 -8.97 -7.57 2.17
N VAL A 46 -9.95 -6.92 2.81
CA VAL A 46 -10.67 -7.49 3.95
C VAL A 46 -11.90 -8.29 3.56
N GLY A 47 -12.29 -8.25 2.28
CA GLY A 47 -13.39 -9.01 1.72
C GLY A 47 -13.11 -10.52 1.62
N ASP A 48 -14.11 -11.23 1.12
CA ASP A 48 -14.15 -12.69 0.96
C ASP A 48 -13.57 -13.19 -0.37
N LYS A 49 -13.63 -12.35 -1.41
CA LYS A 49 -13.06 -12.64 -2.72
C LYS A 49 -11.57 -12.86 -2.57
N ALA A 50 -11.06 -13.97 -3.12
CA ALA A 50 -9.64 -14.30 -3.18
C ALA A 50 -8.99 -13.85 -4.50
N TYR A 51 -7.89 -13.09 -4.44
CA TYR A 51 -7.06 -12.75 -5.58
C TYR A 51 -5.88 -13.72 -5.74
N PRO A 52 -5.58 -14.21 -6.96
CA PRO A 52 -4.36 -14.98 -7.25
C PRO A 52 -3.09 -14.22 -6.89
N ILE A 53 -2.02 -14.90 -6.50
CA ILE A 53 -0.76 -14.28 -6.08
C ILE A 53 -0.09 -13.46 -7.20
N SER A 54 -0.28 -13.85 -8.46
CA SER A 54 0.18 -13.11 -9.64
C SER A 54 -0.74 -11.95 -10.05
N SER A 55 -1.84 -11.72 -9.35
CA SER A 55 -2.82 -10.70 -9.71
C SER A 55 -2.23 -9.29 -9.60
N GLU A 56 -2.63 -8.45 -10.53
CA GLU A 56 -2.36 -7.01 -10.54
C GLU A 56 -2.80 -6.32 -9.23
N PHE A 57 -3.79 -6.89 -8.54
CA PHE A 57 -4.23 -6.46 -7.22
C PHE A 57 -3.06 -6.24 -6.24
N TRP A 58 -2.11 -7.18 -6.17
CA TRP A 58 -1.00 -7.10 -5.22
C TRP A 58 -0.05 -5.96 -5.55
N ARG A 59 0.22 -5.76 -6.84
CA ARG A 59 1.05 -4.63 -7.30
C ARG A 59 0.41 -3.30 -6.90
N GLN A 60 -0.88 -3.14 -7.17
CA GLN A 60 -1.61 -1.91 -6.84
C GLN A 60 -1.67 -1.69 -5.33
N LEU A 61 -2.00 -2.73 -4.55
CA LEU A 61 -2.10 -2.66 -3.09
C LEU A 61 -0.76 -2.23 -2.46
N LEU A 62 0.32 -2.87 -2.87
CA LEU A 62 1.65 -2.64 -2.30
C LEU A 62 2.32 -1.36 -2.82
N GLU A 63 1.78 -0.71 -3.86
CA GLU A 63 2.24 0.60 -4.30
C GLU A 63 1.52 1.77 -3.62
N LEU A 64 0.42 1.51 -2.89
CA LEU A 64 -0.32 2.56 -2.20
C LEU A 64 0.56 3.30 -1.17
N PRO A 65 0.48 4.63 -1.08
CA PRO A 65 1.13 5.35 0.00
C PRO A 65 0.42 5.05 1.32
N LEU A 66 1.00 4.17 2.14
CA LEU A 66 0.46 3.81 3.46
C LEU A 66 0.55 4.93 4.50
N THR A 67 1.02 6.12 4.08
CA THR A 67 0.92 7.38 4.83
C THR A 67 -0.50 7.92 4.89
N LEU A 68 -1.46 7.37 4.13
CA LEU A 68 -2.89 7.68 4.17
C LEU A 68 -3.62 6.90 5.29
N GLN A 69 -3.07 6.86 6.50
CA GLN A 69 -3.69 6.12 7.59
C GLN A 69 -5.04 6.73 7.99
N GLY A 70 -6.07 5.90 8.00
CA GLY A 70 -7.29 6.19 8.74
C GLY A 70 -7.08 6.05 10.25
N PRO A 71 -8.04 6.50 11.08
CA PRO A 71 -8.01 6.33 12.53
C PRO A 71 -7.75 4.86 12.93
N ARG A 72 -7.00 4.65 14.02
CA ARG A 72 -6.67 3.32 14.58
C ARG A 72 -7.88 2.38 14.63
N ASP A 73 -9.04 2.90 15.01
CA ASP A 73 -10.28 2.13 15.13
C ASP A 73 -10.76 1.55 13.80
N ARG A 74 -10.55 2.25 12.68
CA ARG A 74 -10.88 1.73 11.35
C ARG A 74 -9.97 0.57 10.96
N VAL A 75 -8.69 0.65 11.31
CA VAL A 75 -7.74 -0.45 11.08
C VAL A 75 -8.16 -1.67 11.90
N LEU A 76 -8.50 -1.49 13.18
CA LEU A 76 -8.99 -2.58 14.03
C LEU A 76 -10.27 -3.22 13.49
N GLN A 77 -11.24 -2.41 13.04
CA GLN A 77 -12.48 -2.92 12.43
C GLN A 77 -12.24 -3.69 11.14
N ALA A 78 -11.27 -3.27 10.33
CA ALA A 78 -10.89 -3.94 9.08
C ALA A 78 -10.17 -5.28 9.32
N CYS A 79 -9.47 -5.42 10.44
CA CYS A 79 -8.68 -6.62 10.72
C CYS A 79 -9.50 -7.83 11.17
N HIS A 80 -10.67 -7.62 11.77
CA HIS A 80 -11.56 -8.73 12.12
C HIS A 80 -12.06 -9.52 10.90
N PRO A 81 -12.69 -8.89 9.87
CA PRO A 81 -13.09 -9.59 8.66
C PRO A 81 -11.90 -10.13 7.88
N PHE A 82 -10.75 -9.43 7.87
CA PHE A 82 -9.53 -9.97 7.27
C PHE A 82 -9.11 -11.30 7.89
N ALA A 83 -9.06 -11.37 9.23
CA ALA A 83 -8.66 -12.58 9.94
C ALA A 83 -9.63 -13.74 9.68
N GLN A 84 -10.94 -13.48 9.72
CA GLN A 84 -11.98 -14.47 9.40
C GLN A 84 -11.84 -14.99 7.96
N ASN A 85 -11.59 -14.08 7.01
CA ASN A 85 -11.49 -14.45 5.60
C ASN A 85 -10.12 -15.05 5.25
N ASN A 86 -9.07 -14.83 6.04
CA ASN A 86 -7.71 -15.28 5.73
C ASN A 86 -7.61 -16.80 5.55
N TYR A 87 -8.41 -17.59 6.27
CA TYR A 87 -8.44 -19.04 6.07
C TYR A 87 -8.78 -19.43 4.62
N HIS A 88 -9.65 -18.66 3.96
CA HIS A 88 -10.08 -18.88 2.59
C HIS A 88 -9.23 -18.12 1.58
N THR A 89 -8.91 -16.85 1.85
CA THR A 89 -8.23 -15.96 0.91
C THR A 89 -6.72 -16.18 0.88
N LYS A 90 -6.15 -16.70 1.97
CA LYS A 90 -4.71 -16.90 2.20
C LYS A 90 -3.89 -15.61 2.03
N TYR A 91 -4.50 -14.46 2.29
CA TYR A 91 -3.89 -13.16 1.99
C TYR A 91 -2.66 -12.84 2.80
N LEU A 92 -2.61 -13.25 4.07
CA LEU A 92 -1.40 -13.04 4.85
C LEU A 92 -0.20 -13.78 4.25
N ALA A 93 -0.39 -15.05 3.84
CA ALA A 93 0.66 -15.82 3.17
C ALA A 93 1.12 -15.13 1.88
N LYS A 94 0.18 -14.66 1.04
CA LYS A 94 0.50 -13.97 -0.22
C LYS A 94 1.26 -12.65 0.01
N ILE A 95 0.87 -11.85 1.00
CA ILE A 95 1.57 -10.61 1.36
C ILE A 95 3.01 -10.91 1.83
N LEU A 96 3.19 -11.96 2.64
CA LEU A 96 4.52 -12.38 3.10
C LEU A 96 5.40 -12.90 1.96
N ILE A 97 4.83 -13.60 0.98
CA ILE A 97 5.56 -14.03 -0.22
C ILE A 97 5.99 -12.81 -1.04
N HIS A 98 5.08 -11.85 -1.29
CA HIS A 98 5.40 -10.61 -1.98
C HIS A 98 6.48 -9.80 -1.25
N LEU A 99 6.47 -9.78 0.09
CA LEU A 99 7.54 -9.18 0.88
C LEU A 99 8.90 -9.82 0.53
N VAL A 100 9.01 -11.14 0.58
CA VAL A 100 10.26 -11.84 0.28
C VAL A 100 10.72 -11.59 -1.16
N TRP A 101 9.82 -11.62 -2.14
CA TRP A 101 10.17 -11.30 -3.52
C TRP A 101 10.73 -9.88 -3.65
N CYS A 102 10.11 -8.89 -2.99
CA CYS A 102 10.66 -7.53 -2.99
C CYS A 102 12.05 -7.48 -2.34
N LEU A 103 12.27 -8.20 -1.24
CA LEU A 103 13.58 -8.27 -0.58
C LEU A 103 14.65 -8.94 -1.48
N GLN A 104 14.29 -10.03 -2.18
CA GLN A 104 15.19 -10.70 -3.12
C GLN A 104 15.58 -9.79 -4.29
N GLU A 105 14.63 -9.03 -4.83
CA GLU A 105 14.89 -8.02 -5.86
C GLU A 105 15.83 -6.92 -5.34
N CYS A 106 15.66 -6.48 -4.08
CA CYS A 106 16.58 -5.53 -3.45
C CYS A 106 18.03 -6.05 -3.39
N THR A 107 18.22 -7.36 -3.23
CA THR A 107 19.57 -7.96 -3.15
C THR A 107 20.20 -8.25 -4.52
N SER A 108 19.39 -8.38 -5.57
CA SER A 108 19.86 -8.87 -6.89
C SER A 108 20.22 -7.74 -7.87
N ALA A 109 19.75 -6.51 -7.63
CA ALA A 109 19.90 -5.40 -8.57
C ALA A 109 20.98 -4.40 -8.12
N SER A 110 21.85 -3.98 -9.05
CA SER A 110 22.86 -2.92 -8.82
C SER A 110 22.23 -1.54 -8.59
N SER A 111 20.97 -1.35 -8.95
CA SER A 111 20.17 -0.15 -8.66
C SER A 111 18.72 -0.55 -8.39
N VAL A 112 18.36 -0.65 -7.11
CA VAL A 112 16.99 -1.00 -6.70
C VAL A 112 16.05 0.16 -6.97
N SER A 113 14.91 -0.11 -7.63
CA SER A 113 13.93 0.96 -7.87
C SER A 113 13.24 1.36 -6.56
N SER A 114 12.94 2.66 -6.40
CA SER A 114 12.14 3.19 -5.29
C SER A 114 10.80 2.45 -5.11
N SER A 115 10.24 1.92 -6.21
CA SER A 115 9.00 1.13 -6.19
C SER A 115 9.15 -0.19 -5.42
N VAL A 116 10.26 -0.92 -5.59
CA VAL A 116 10.49 -2.21 -4.90
C VAL A 116 10.62 -1.99 -3.40
N TYR A 117 11.38 -0.97 -2.99
CA TYR A 117 11.53 -0.64 -1.57
C TYR A 117 10.19 -0.22 -0.93
N ARG A 118 9.39 0.58 -1.64
CA ARG A 118 8.05 0.95 -1.20
C ARG A 118 7.14 -0.27 -1.02
N LYS A 119 7.14 -1.21 -1.98
CA LYS A 119 6.38 -2.46 -1.87
C LYS A 119 6.81 -3.29 -0.68
N ALA A 120 8.12 -3.42 -0.43
CA ALA A 120 8.64 -4.15 0.72
C ALA A 120 8.18 -3.53 2.04
N ILE A 121 8.33 -2.20 2.20
CA ILE A 121 7.83 -1.47 3.38
C ILE A 121 6.34 -1.71 3.56
N ASN A 122 5.58 -1.60 2.47
CA ASN A 122 4.14 -1.70 2.53
C ASN A 122 3.68 -3.12 2.90
N ALA A 123 4.29 -4.15 2.32
CA ALA A 123 4.02 -5.54 2.66
C ALA A 123 4.39 -5.84 4.13
N ALA A 124 5.54 -5.35 4.59
CA ALA A 124 5.96 -5.49 6.00
C ALA A 124 4.99 -4.77 6.96
N TYR A 125 4.56 -3.57 6.61
CA TYR A 125 3.62 -2.80 7.43
C TYR A 125 2.27 -3.49 7.52
N ILE A 126 1.67 -3.85 6.38
CA ILE A 126 0.36 -4.50 6.31
C ILE A 126 0.39 -5.83 7.08
N SER A 127 1.41 -6.67 6.84
CA SER A 127 1.57 -7.94 7.56
C SER A 127 1.77 -7.73 9.07
N SER A 128 2.47 -6.69 9.51
CA SER A 128 2.68 -6.41 10.94
C SER A 128 1.38 -6.08 11.68
N ILE A 129 0.48 -5.32 11.05
CA ILE A 129 -0.84 -5.01 11.61
C ILE A 129 -1.62 -6.31 11.82
N PHE A 130 -1.70 -7.14 10.76
CA PHE A 130 -2.49 -8.36 10.82
C PHE A 130 -1.91 -9.38 11.79
N LEU A 131 -0.59 -9.58 11.80
CA LEU A 131 0.06 -10.48 12.75
C LEU A 131 -0.15 -10.04 14.20
N LYS A 132 -0.04 -8.73 14.47
CA LYS A 132 -0.33 -8.18 15.79
C LYS A 132 -1.77 -8.50 16.21
N LEU A 133 -2.73 -8.26 15.31
CA LEU A 133 -4.14 -8.46 15.61
C LEU A 133 -4.54 -9.92 15.74
N ILE A 134 -3.95 -10.79 14.93
CA ILE A 134 -4.11 -12.24 15.05
C ILE A 134 -3.61 -12.70 16.43
N THR A 135 -2.42 -12.24 16.83
CA THR A 135 -1.82 -12.64 18.11
C THR A 135 -2.62 -12.09 19.32
N GLU A 136 -3.16 -10.88 19.22
CA GLU A 136 -3.97 -10.27 20.28
C GLU A 136 -5.35 -10.95 20.41
N ASN A 137 -5.97 -11.37 19.30
CA ASN A 137 -7.30 -11.99 19.30
C ASN A 137 -7.28 -13.52 19.45
N ALA A 138 -6.13 -14.19 19.25
CA ALA A 138 -5.98 -15.63 19.50
C ALA A 138 -6.22 -16.04 20.96
N LYS A 139 -6.29 -15.07 21.87
CA LYS A 139 -6.64 -15.26 23.29
C LYS A 139 -8.14 -15.41 23.55
N ALA A 140 -8.99 -15.22 22.53
CA ALA A 140 -10.42 -15.47 22.62
C ALA A 140 -10.75 -16.87 22.05
N ASP A 141 -11.61 -17.64 22.73
CA ASP A 141 -11.94 -19.05 22.43
C ASP A 141 -12.55 -19.32 21.03
N ASN A 142 -12.69 -18.30 20.18
CA ASN A 142 -13.29 -18.39 18.83
C ASN A 142 -12.25 -18.27 17.70
N TRP A 143 -10.96 -18.45 18.00
CA TRP A 143 -9.89 -18.19 17.04
C TRP A 143 -9.74 -19.30 16.00
N GLN A 144 -9.88 -18.96 14.72
CA GLN A 144 -9.47 -19.81 13.60
C GLN A 144 -7.95 -19.71 13.43
N GLU A 145 -7.27 -20.85 13.42
CA GLU A 145 -5.82 -20.97 13.37
C GLU A 145 -5.18 -20.08 12.29
N LEU A 146 -4.02 -19.47 12.62
CA LEU A 146 -3.25 -18.62 11.70
C LEU A 146 -2.89 -19.44 10.45
N CYS A 147 -3.49 -19.08 9.32
CA CYS A 147 -3.34 -19.82 8.07
C CYS A 147 -2.20 -19.23 7.22
N LEU A 148 -1.06 -19.94 7.21
CA LEU A 148 0.16 -19.60 6.45
C LEU A 148 0.49 -20.65 5.39
N ASP A 149 -0.50 -21.06 4.63
CA ASP A 149 -0.37 -21.93 3.47
C ASP A 149 -0.79 -21.21 2.18
N THR A 150 -0.44 -21.80 1.04
CA THR A 150 -0.88 -21.35 -0.29
C THR A 150 -1.53 -22.49 -1.04
N ASN A 151 -2.35 -22.16 -2.04
CA ASN A 151 -2.91 -23.18 -2.92
C ASN A 151 -1.81 -23.64 -3.89
N LYS A 152 -1.46 -24.93 -3.85
CA LYS A 152 -0.35 -25.48 -4.66
C LYS A 152 -0.54 -25.28 -6.17
N ASP A 153 -1.78 -25.19 -6.63
CA ASP A 153 -2.13 -24.99 -8.04
C ASP A 153 -2.29 -23.50 -8.42
N GLU A 154 -1.90 -22.59 -7.52
CA GLU A 154 -2.06 -21.16 -7.74
C GLU A 154 -1.07 -20.60 -8.77
N LYS A 155 -1.60 -19.94 -9.80
CA LYS A 155 -0.80 -19.29 -10.84
C LYS A 155 0.12 -18.23 -10.25
N GLY A 156 1.40 -18.25 -10.64
CA GLY A 156 2.41 -17.29 -10.19
C GLY A 156 3.26 -17.77 -9.02
N LEU A 157 3.07 -18.99 -8.54
CA LEU A 157 3.97 -19.64 -7.60
C LEU A 157 5.21 -20.28 -8.27
N ASP A 158 5.47 -20.01 -9.55
CA ASP A 158 6.62 -20.59 -10.28
C ASP A 158 7.97 -20.25 -9.62
N ASN A 159 8.04 -19.09 -8.95
CA ASN A 159 9.21 -18.64 -8.19
C ASN A 159 9.15 -19.00 -6.70
N PHE A 160 8.04 -19.57 -6.24
CA PHE A 160 7.88 -20.09 -4.88
C PHE A 160 8.28 -21.57 -4.88
N PRO A 161 9.26 -21.98 -4.07
CA PRO A 161 9.68 -23.38 -4.04
C PRO A 161 8.52 -24.26 -3.55
N SER A 162 7.96 -25.07 -4.46
CA SER A 162 6.79 -25.93 -4.19
C SER A 162 6.99 -26.95 -3.05
N ASP A 163 8.24 -27.16 -2.65
CA ASP A 163 8.68 -28.05 -1.56
C ASP A 163 8.82 -27.34 -0.21
N GLN A 164 8.68 -26.01 -0.15
CA GLN A 164 8.91 -25.22 1.06
C GLN A 164 7.61 -24.68 1.65
N SER A 165 7.54 -24.67 2.98
CA SER A 165 6.48 -23.96 3.69
C SER A 165 6.68 -22.44 3.55
N VAL A 166 5.61 -21.67 3.67
CA VAL A 166 5.65 -20.20 3.60
C VAL A 166 6.56 -19.64 4.69
N GLU A 167 6.55 -20.25 5.88
CA GLU A 167 7.40 -19.87 7.01
C GLU A 167 8.89 -20.07 6.71
N TYR A 168 9.25 -21.22 6.14
CA TYR A 168 10.64 -21.49 5.76
C TYR A 168 11.11 -20.52 4.67
N PHE A 169 10.26 -20.30 3.65
CA PHE A 169 10.54 -19.34 2.58
C PHE A 169 10.75 -17.92 3.15
N LEU A 170 9.88 -17.47 4.06
CA LEU A 170 9.98 -16.19 4.74
C LEU A 170 11.28 -16.08 5.55
N MET A 171 11.56 -17.06 6.40
CA MET A 171 12.74 -17.05 7.26
C MET A 171 14.02 -17.02 6.43
N LYS A 172 14.11 -17.83 5.37
CA LYS A 172 15.26 -17.86 4.45
C LYS A 172 15.42 -16.54 3.70
N GLY A 173 14.33 -15.99 3.16
CA GLY A 173 14.33 -14.75 2.41
C GLY A 173 14.77 -13.54 3.25
N VAL A 174 14.18 -13.38 4.43
CA VAL A 174 14.54 -12.30 5.38
C VAL A 174 15.98 -12.45 5.84
N ARG A 175 16.42 -13.67 6.20
CA ARG A 175 17.81 -13.93 6.60
C ARG A 175 18.79 -13.53 5.49
N ASN A 176 18.51 -13.92 4.25
CA ASN A 176 19.37 -13.61 3.12
C ASN A 176 19.49 -12.10 2.89
N TYR A 177 18.38 -11.37 2.96
CA TYR A 177 18.37 -9.91 2.84
C TYR A 177 19.18 -9.23 3.95
N ILE A 178 19.00 -9.64 5.21
CA ILE A 178 19.78 -9.10 6.33
C ILE A 178 21.28 -9.34 6.10
N GLY A 179 21.65 -10.55 5.67
CA GLY A 179 23.04 -10.91 5.39
C GLY A 179 23.66 -10.19 4.19
N SER A 180 22.87 -9.57 3.31
CA SER A 180 23.41 -8.76 2.20
C SER A 180 23.55 -7.27 2.51
N VAL A 181 22.88 -6.80 3.58
CA VAL A 181 22.90 -5.38 4.00
C VAL A 181 23.98 -5.10 5.05
N ILE A 182 24.47 -6.15 5.73
CA ILE A 182 25.57 -6.11 6.71
C ILE A 182 26.89 -6.43 6.00
#